data_AF-A0A4Q3GY88-F1
#
_entry.id   AF-A0A4Q3GY88-F1
#
_cell.length_a   1.000
_cell.length_b   1.000
_cell.length_c   1.000
_cell.angle_alpha   90.00
_cell.angle_beta   90.00
_cell.angle_gamma   90.00
#
_symmetry.space_group_name_H-M   'P 1'
#
loop_
_entity.id
_entity.type
_entity.pdbx_description
1 polymer ?
#
loop_
_entity_poly.entity_id
_entity_poly.type
_entity_poly.pdbx_seq_one_letter_code
_entity_poly.pdbx_strand_id
1 'polypeptide(L)' 'MSRKEFDQSRMRRLKRYAAKYGLTILTDDKMKALRNPGGHAIRNDETFKVIYGDVPRPFSASLDDVEAWLEANTAGEE' A
#
# COMPACT_ATOMS: atom_id res chain seq x y z
N MET A 1 7.49 -21.71 -3.77
CA MET A 1 6.94 -20.37 -4.01
C MET A 1 8.07 -19.36 -4.01
N SER A 2 8.13 -18.51 -5.02
CA SER A 2 9.10 -17.42 -5.11
C SER A 2 8.67 -16.24 -4.23
N ARG A 3 9.63 -15.44 -3.72
CA ARG A 3 9.35 -14.22 -2.94
C ARG A 3 8.36 -13.29 -3.66
N LYS A 4 8.47 -13.21 -4.99
CA LYS A 4 7.57 -12.43 -5.84
C LYS A 4 6.11 -12.87 -5.76
N GLU A 5 5.86 -14.18 -5.67
CA GLU A 5 4.50 -14.73 -5.56
C GLU A 5 3.90 -14.44 -4.19
N PHE A 6 4.74 -14.49 -3.14
CA PHE A 6 4.35 -14.12 -1.79
C PHE A 6 3.95 -12.64 -1.68
N ASP A 7 4.76 -11.75 -2.25
CA ASP A 7 4.49 -10.30 -2.25
C ASP A 7 3.22 -9.96 -3.04
N GLN A 8 2.96 -10.66 -4.16
CA GLN A 8 1.70 -10.53 -4.90
C GLN A 8 0.50 -11.00 -4.08
N SER A 9 0.61 -12.14 -3.40
CA SER A 9 -0.44 -12.65 -2.52
C SER A 9 -0.73 -11.68 -1.37
N ARG A 10 0.32 -11.14 -0.74
CA ARG A 10 0.21 -10.13 0.32
C ARG A 10 -0.46 -8.85 -0.17
N MET A 11 -0.05 -8.33 -1.33
CA MET A 11 -0.70 -7.16 -1.94
C MET A 11 -2.20 -7.37 -2.16
N ARG A 12 -2.61 -8.53 -2.69
CA ARG A 12 -4.05 -8.84 -2.88
C ARG A 12 -4.81 -8.84 -1.56
N ARG A 13 -4.19 -9.32 -0.47
CA ARG A 13 -4.78 -9.30 0.87
C ARG A 13 -4.91 -7.87 1.40
N LEU A 14 -3.84 -7.07 1.33
CA LEU A 14 -3.85 -5.67 1.78
C LEU A 14 -4.86 -4.82 1.03
N LYS A 15 -4.98 -4.97 -0.30
CA LYS A 15 -6.00 -4.26 -1.10
C LYS A 15 -7.42 -4.56 -0.63
N ARG A 16 -7.71 -5.84 -0.35
CA ARG A 16 -9.03 -6.24 0.17
C ARG A 16 -9.29 -5.69 1.57
N TYR A 17 -8.25 -5.61 2.40
CA TYR A 17 -8.35 -5.05 3.75
C TYR A 17 -8.58 -3.54 3.70
N ALA A 18 -7.74 -2.79 2.98
CA ALA A 18 -7.85 -1.35 2.80
C ALA A 18 -9.23 -0.93 2.23
N ALA A 19 -9.77 -1.70 1.27
CA ALA A 19 -11.09 -1.43 0.69
C ALA A 19 -12.23 -1.44 1.72
N LYS A 20 -12.11 -2.17 2.83
CA LYS A 20 -13.11 -2.17 3.92
C LYS A 20 -13.20 -0.82 4.64
N TYR A 21 -12.14 -0.03 4.59
CA TYR A 21 -12.02 1.26 5.28
C TYR A 21 -12.07 2.44 4.31
N GLY A 22 -12.54 2.23 3.07
CA GLY A 22 -12.57 3.29 2.05
C GLY A 22 -11.17 3.76 1.61
N LEU A 23 -10.20 2.85 1.67
CA LEU A 23 -8.81 3.13 1.28
C LEU A 23 -8.42 2.33 0.05
N THR A 24 -7.78 3.00 -0.91
CA THR A 24 -7.22 2.37 -2.11
C THR A 24 -5.70 2.39 -2.07
N ILE A 25 -5.09 1.21 -2.22
CA ILE A 25 -3.63 1.09 -2.40
C ILE A 25 -3.31 1.28 -3.88
N LEU A 26 -2.69 2.42 -4.20
CA LEU A 26 -2.15 2.72 -5.51
C LEU A 26 -0.78 2.07 -5.68
N THR A 27 -0.45 1.67 -6.90
CA THR A 27 0.82 1.02 -7.22
C THR A 27 1.38 1.64 -8.49
N ASP A 28 2.68 1.98 -8.47
CA ASP A 28 3.41 2.43 -9.66
C ASP A 28 4.26 1.27 -10.20
N ASP A 29 3.84 0.73 -11.34
CA ASP A 29 4.50 -0.40 -12.00
C ASP A 29 5.90 -0.05 -12.52
N LYS A 30 6.17 1.22 -12.86
CA LYS A 30 7.51 1.67 -13.28
C LYS A 30 8.46 1.71 -12.09
N MET A 31 8.01 2.23 -10.96
CA MET A 31 8.81 2.21 -9.73
C MET A 31 9.10 0.79 -9.23
N LYS A 32 8.14 -0.13 -9.36
CA LYS A 32 8.36 -1.56 -9.08
C LYS A 32 9.38 -2.22 -10.02
N ALA A 33 9.36 -1.87 -11.30
CA ALA A 33 10.31 -2.42 -12.28
C ALA A 33 11.77 -2.02 -11.97
N LEU A 34 11.96 -0.85 -11.34
CA LEU A 34 13.27 -0.34 -10.92
C LEU A 34 13.87 -1.07 -9.70
N ARG A 35 13.21 -2.10 -9.15
CA ARG A 35 13.62 -2.87 -7.96
C ARG A 35 13.90 -2.03 -6.71
N ASN A 36 13.39 -0.81 -6.65
CA ASN A 36 13.42 -0.06 -5.41
C ASN A 36 12.38 -0.64 -4.44
N PRO A 37 12.63 -0.62 -3.12
CA PRO A 37 11.69 -1.11 -2.12
C PRO A 37 10.36 -0.32 -2.07
N GLY A 38 10.16 0.71 -2.90
CA GLY A 38 8.94 1.49 -2.99
C GLY A 38 7.94 1.03 -4.06
N GLY A 39 7.09 1.95 -4.51
CA GLY A 39 6.10 1.79 -5.57
C GLY A 39 4.66 1.74 -5.08
N HIS A 40 4.39 2.17 -3.84
CA HIS A 40 3.08 2.03 -3.20
C HIS A 40 2.68 3.35 -2.55
N ALA A 41 1.39 3.64 -2.59
CA ALA A 41 0.78 4.77 -1.91
C ALA A 41 -0.65 4.41 -1.47
N ILE A 42 -1.16 5.08 -0.43
CA ILE A 42 -2.52 4.88 0.06
C ILE A 42 -3.32 6.14 -0.22
N ARG A 43 -4.47 5.97 -0.84
CA ARG A 43 -5.43 7.02 -1.15
C ARG A 43 -6.71 6.82 -0.36
N ASN A 44 -7.25 7.89 0.18
CA ASN A 44 -8.60 7.91 0.74
C ASN A 44 -9.60 8.06 -0.41
N ASP A 45 -10.60 7.18 -0.49
CA ASP A 45 -11.55 7.15 -1.61
C ASP A 45 -12.64 8.22 -1.51
N GLU A 46 -12.92 8.76 -0.32
CA GLU A 46 -13.88 9.86 -0.15
C GLU A 46 -13.31 11.18 -0.67
N THR A 47 -12.04 11.45 -0.36
CA THR A 47 -11.36 12.71 -0.69
C THR A 47 -10.51 12.64 -1.95
N PHE A 48 -10.25 11.43 -2.45
CA PHE A 48 -9.32 11.13 -3.54
C PHE A 48 -7.87 11.59 -3.29
N LYS A 49 -7.52 11.95 -2.06
CA LYS A 49 -6.17 12.40 -1.70
C LYS A 49 -5.29 11.23 -1.31
N VAL A 50 -4.03 11.30 -1.71
CA VAL A 50 -3.00 10.39 -1.20
C VAL A 50 -2.69 10.80 0.24
N ILE A 51 -2.86 9.87 1.16
CA ILE A 51 -2.69 10.08 2.60
C ILE A 51 -1.39 9.46 3.12
N TYR A 52 -0.79 8.54 2.35
CA TYR A 52 0.48 7.89 2.73
C TYR A 52 1.28 7.42 1.50
N GLY A 53 2.61 7.39 1.63
CA GLY A 53 3.51 6.89 0.59
C GLY A 53 3.85 7.86 -0.54
N ASP A 54 3.64 9.17 -0.34
CA ASP A 54 3.93 10.22 -1.34
C ASP A 54 5.16 11.08 -1.01
N VAL A 55 5.78 10.88 0.16
CA VAL A 55 6.90 11.68 0.68
C VAL A 55 8.04 10.75 1.09
N PRO A 56 9.30 11.02 0.68
CA PRO A 56 9.81 12.22 0.01
C PRO A 56 9.54 12.28 -1.50
N ARG A 57 9.04 11.20 -2.10
CA ARG A 57 8.67 11.12 -3.52
C ARG A 57 7.37 10.33 -3.68
N PRO A 58 6.63 10.55 -4.77
CA PRO A 58 5.45 9.75 -5.06
C PRO A 58 5.75 8.26 -5.09
N PHE A 59 4.83 7.48 -4.51
CA PHE A 59 4.93 6.03 -4.43
C PHE A 59 6.22 5.56 -3.75
N SER A 60 6.62 6.22 -2.67
CA SER A 60 7.84 5.87 -1.92
C SER A 60 7.64 4.73 -0.94
N ALA A 61 6.41 4.41 -0.53
CA ALA A 61 6.16 3.37 0.46
C ALA A 61 6.40 1.97 -0.10
N SER A 62 6.94 1.11 0.77
CA SER A 62 7.07 -0.33 0.55
C SER A 62 5.79 -1.08 0.92
N LEU A 63 5.77 -2.39 0.65
CA LEU A 63 4.69 -3.26 1.13
C LEU A 63 4.64 -3.33 2.65
N ASP A 64 5.80 -3.34 3.31
CA ASP A 64 5.90 -3.39 4.78
C ASP A 64 5.35 -2.09 5.39
N ASP A 65 5.70 -0.95 4.80
CA ASP A 65 5.20 0.36 5.21
C ASP A 65 3.67 0.47 5.09
N VAL A 66 3.12 -0.01 3.97
CA VAL A 66 1.67 0.02 3.74
C VAL A 66 0.94 -0.91 4.71
N GLU A 67 1.48 -2.09 5.00
CA GLU A 67 0.87 -3.00 5.98
C GLU A 67 0.87 -2.38 7.38
N ALA A 68 2.02 -1.88 7.84
CA ALA A 68 2.14 -1.24 9.16
C ALA A 68 1.23 -0.01 9.28
N TRP A 69 1.14 0.81 8.23
CA TRP A 69 0.25 1.98 8.22
C TRP A 69 -1.22 1.56 8.29
N LEU A 70 -1.63 0.55 7.51
CA LEU A 70 -3.00 0.05 7.53
C LEU A 70 -3.33 -0.51 8.92
N GLU A 71 -2.47 -1.34 9.51
CA GLU A 71 -2.67 -1.85 10.87
C GLU A 71 -2.84 -0.70 11.87
N ALA A 72 -1.94 0.30 11.87
CA ALA A 72 -2.02 1.41 12.82
C ALA A 72 -3.23 2.34 12.65
N ASN A 73 -3.76 2.49 11.44
CA ASN A 73 -4.83 3.46 11.13
C ASN A 73 -6.21 2.84 10.90
N THR A 74 -6.29 1.51 10.82
CA THR A 74 -7.54 0.78 10.57
C THR A 74 -7.78 -0.37 11.54
N ALA A 75 -6.83 -0.69 12.43
CA ALA A 75 -7.13 -1.47 13.62
C ALA A 75 -8.02 -0.63 14.55
N GLY A 76 -9.32 -0.68 14.27
CA GLY A 76 -10.33 -0.30 15.24
C GLY A 76 -10.32 -1.32 16.37
N GLU A 77 -9.98 -0.84 17.57
CA GLU A 77 -10.50 -1.26 18.87
C GLU A 77 -10.83 -2.76 19.01
N GLU A 78 -9.85 -3.54 19.44
CA GLU A 78 -10.13 -4.71 20.29
C GLU A 78 -10.18 -4.27 21.77
#